data_AF-X1DZ92-F1
#
_entry.id   AF-X1DZ92-F1
#
_cell.length_a   1.000
_cell.length_b   1.000
_cell.length_c   1.000
_cell.angle_alpha   90.00
_cell.angle_beta   90.00
_cell.angle_gamma   90.00
#
_symmetry.space_group_name_H-M   'P 1'
#
loop_
_entity.id
_entity.type
_entity.pdbx_description
1 polymer ?
#
loop_
_entity_poly.entity_id
_entity_poly.type
_entity_poly.pdbx_seq_one_letter_code
_entity_poly.pdbx_strand_id
1 'polypeptide(L)' 'MVETLDGKDEIKIVPGIQSGERIKLKNKGIQHLGRNMRGDHIIEIVVETPK' A
#
# COMPACT_ATOMS: atom_id res chain seq x y z
N MET A 1 -2.69 0.57 10.18
CA MET A 1 -2.74 1.80 9.36
C MET A 1 -1.40 2.00 8.71
N VAL A 2 -1.35 2.50 7.47
CA VAL A 2 -0.12 2.87 6.77
C VAL A 2 -0.16 4.35 6.45
N GLU A 3 1.01 5.00 6.58
CA GLU A 3 1.18 6.41 6.25
C GLU A 3 1.33 6.57 4.73
N THR A 4 0.54 7.48 4.18
CA THR A 4 0.59 7.88 2.78
C THR A 4 0.87 9.38 2.70
N LEU A 5 1.08 9.89 1.49
CA LEU A 5 1.29 11.32 1.24
C LEU A 5 0.08 12.18 1.67
N ASP A 6 -1.11 11.60 1.74
CA ASP A 6 -2.35 12.31 2.07
C ASP A 6 -2.80 12.05 3.52
N GLY A 7 -1.96 11.36 4.32
CA GLY A 7 -2.27 10.96 5.70
C GLY A 7 -2.35 9.44 5.88
N LYS A 8 -2.92 9.01 7.01
CA LYS A 8 -3.03 7.58 7.36
C LYS A 8 -4.20 6.93 6.66
N ASP A 9 -3.97 5.76 6.07
CA ASP A 9 -5.02 4.90 5.53
C ASP A 9 -5.08 3.57 6.30
N GLU A 10 -6.29 3.04 6.43
CA GLU A 10 -6.52 1.70 6.94
C GLU A 10 -6.34 0.67 5.82
N ILE A 11 -5.72 -0.45 6.17
CA ILE A 11 -5.54 -1.57 5.27
C ILE A 11 -6.04 -2.82 5.96
N LYS A 12 -6.80 -3.63 5.23
CA LYS A 12 -7.25 -4.92 5.70
C LYS A 12 -6.26 -5.99 5.28
N ILE A 13 -5.61 -6.60 6.26
CA ILE A 13 -4.80 -7.80 6.07
C ILE A 13 -5.72 -8.99 6.29
N VAL A 14 -5.93 -9.81 5.26
CA VAL A 14 -6.77 -11.01 5.36
C VAL A 14 -5.95 -12.20 5.90
N PRO A 15 -6.57 -13.12 6.65
CA PRO A 15 -5.90 -14.35 7.06
C PRO A 15 -5.43 -15.16 5.86
N GLY A 16 -4.24 -15.76 5.97
CA GLY A 16 -3.65 -16.58 4.91
C GLY A 16 -2.77 -15.83 3.92
N ILE A 17 -2.65 -14.50 4.05
CA ILE A 17 -1.73 -13.71 3.23
C ILE A 17 -0.28 -14.18 3.44
N GLN A 18 0.45 -14.33 2.35
CA GLN A 18 1.83 -14.76 2.35
C GLN A 18 2.80 -13.58 2.28
N SER A 19 4.03 -13.81 2.73
CA SER A 19 5.13 -12.86 2.52
C SER A 19 5.38 -12.68 1.02
N GLY A 20 5.67 -11.44 0.60
CA GLY A 20 5.84 -11.04 -0.80
C GLY A 20 4.54 -10.70 -1.53
N GLU A 21 3.37 -10.95 -0.94
CA GLU A 21 2.11 -10.49 -1.51
C GLU A 21 2.01 -8.96 -1.49
N ARG A 22 1.31 -8.42 -2.50
CA ARG A 22 1.20 -6.98 -2.71
C ARG A 22 -0.23 -6.50 -2.60
N ILE A 23 -0.45 -5.50 -1.77
CA ILE A 23 -1.71 -4.76 -1.66
C ILE A 23 -1.56 -3.43 -2.39
N LYS A 24 -2.61 -3.06 -3.13
CA LYS A 24 -2.67 -1.81 -3.89
C LYS A 24 -3.65 -0.83 -3.25
N LEU A 25 -3.17 0.34 -2.87
CA LEU A 25 -4.02 1.49 -2.52
C LEU A 25 -4.18 2.37 -3.76
N LYS A 26 -5.37 2.34 -4.36
CA LYS A 26 -5.64 3.06 -5.61
C LYS A 26 -5.59 4.58 -5.42
N ASN A 27 -5.01 5.30 -6.38
CA ASN A 27 -4.91 6.76 -6.36
C ASN A 27 -4.18 7.36 -5.14
N LYS A 28 -3.41 6.56 -4.40
CA LYS A 28 -2.62 7.00 -3.24
C LYS A 28 -1.12 7.16 -3.54
N GLY A 29 -0.74 7.00 -4.80
CA GLY A 29 0.62 7.25 -5.30
C GLY A 29 0.86 8.73 -5.64
N ILE A 30 1.91 8.97 -6.42
CA ILE A 30 2.31 10.33 -6.83
C ILE A 30 1.37 10.87 -7.92
N GLN A 31 1.11 12.17 -7.90
CA GLN A 31 0.37 12.85 -8.97
C GLN A 31 1.21 12.96 -10.23
N HIS A 32 0.63 12.62 -11.38
CA HIS A 32 1.30 12.79 -12.67
C HIS A 32 1.39 14.28 -13.03
N LEU A 33 2.56 14.70 -13.50
CA LEU A 33 2.76 16.07 -13.98
C LEU A 33 1.81 16.38 -15.14
N GLY A 34 1.06 17.49 -15.01
CA GLY A 34 0.12 17.96 -16.04
C GLY A 34 -1.17 17.15 -16.19
N ARG A 35 -1.48 16.20 -15.28
CA ARG A 35 -2.75 15.45 -15.29
C ARG A 35 -3.38 15.40 -13.89
N ASN A 36 -4.71 15.38 -13.83
CA ASN A 36 -5.47 15.17 -12.58
C ASN A 36 -5.59 13.68 -12.19
N MET A 37 -4.54 12.88 -12.43
CA MET A 37 -4.52 11.46 -12.13
C MET A 37 -3.33 11.14 -11.21
N ARG A 38 -3.58 10.32 -10.19
CA ARG A 38 -2.54 9.81 -9.29
C ARG A 38 -2.24 8.35 -9.61
N GLY A 39 -1.00 7.94 -9.37
CA GLY A 39 -0.63 6.54 -9.36
C GLY A 39 -1.18 5.80 -8.14
N ASP A 40 -0.77 4.54 -7.98
CA ASP A 40 -1.15 3.71 -6.85
C ASP A 40 0.01 3.60 -5.84
N HIS A 41 -0.31 3.43 -4.56
CA HIS A 41 0.66 3.03 -3.54
C HIS A 41 0.65 1.50 -3.47
N ILE A 42 1.79 0.88 -3.75
CA ILE A 42 1.96 -0.57 -3.67
C ILE A 42 2.67 -0.93 -2.37
N ILE A 43 2.03 -1.76 -1.57
CA ILE A 43 2.54 -2.23 -0.29
C ILE A 43 2.90 -3.69 -0.46
N GLU A 44 4.14 -4.05 -0.17
CA GLU A 44 4.59 -5.44 -0.11
C GLU A 44 4.59 -5.90 1.34
N ILE A 45 4.00 -7.07 1.60
CA ILE A 45 3.92 -7.63 2.94
C ILE A 45 5.17 -8.45 3.19
N VAL A 46 5.85 -8.17 4.29
CA VAL A 46 7.00 -8.94 4.76
C VAL A 46 6.63 -9.56 6.09
N VAL A 47 6.60 -10.89 6.14
CA VAL A 47 6.38 -11.66 7.37
C VAL A 47 7.73 -12.14 7.88
N GLU A 48 8.08 -11.74 9.10
CA GLU A 48 9.28 -12.20 9.80
C GLU A 48 8.87 -13.17 10.91
N THR A 49 9.35 -14.42 10.84
CA THR A 49 9.12 -15.41 11.89
C THR A 49 10.17 -15.21 12.99
N PRO A 50 9.77 -14.91 14.23
CA PRO A 50 10.71 -14.73 15.33
C PRO A 50 11.45 -16.03 15.67
N LYS A 51 12.68 -15.91 16.18
CA LYS A 51 13.52 -17.03 16.64
C LYS A 51 13.08 -17.55 18.00
#